data_AF-A0A954PW16-F1
#
_entry.id   AF-A0A954PW16-F1
#
_cell.length_a   1.000
_cell.length_b   1.000
_cell.length_c   1.000
_cell.angle_alpha   90.00
_cell.angle_beta   90.00
_cell.angle_gamma   90.00
#
_symmetry.space_group_name_H-M   'P 1'
#
loop_
_entity.id
_entity.type
_entity.pdbx_description
1 polymer ?
#
loop_
_entity_poly.entity_id
_entity_poly.type
_entity_poly.pdbx_seq_one_letter_code
_entity_poly.pdbx_strand_id
1 'polypeptide(L)'
;MAALEAWSIEDGSATQPAFTEVFEYDSRGRQTLHASFEGIVTEDVYDSFGRMSAINYYDVGDYTSSSKLVSHREEFIYDDHGRRTEVVRYEASP
;
A
#
# COMPACT_ATOMS: atom_id res chain seq x y z
N MET A 1 45.44 -10.14 -43.78
CA MET A 1 44.33 -10.80 -43.06
C MET A 1 44.02 -9.92 -41.85
N ALA A 2 43.01 -9.06 -41.96
CA ALA A 2 42.62 -8.14 -40.87
C ALA A 2 41.76 -8.90 -39.85
N ALA A 3 42.07 -8.77 -38.56
CA ALA A 3 41.21 -9.24 -37.48
C ALA A 3 40.08 -8.22 -37.28
N LEU A 4 38.83 -8.65 -37.43
CA LEU A 4 37.64 -7.87 -37.07
C LEU A 4 37.51 -7.94 -35.55
N GLU A 5 37.76 -6.82 -34.87
CA GLU A 5 37.43 -6.69 -33.45
C GLU A 5 35.91 -6.72 -33.31
N ALA A 6 35.40 -7.79 -32.69
CA ALA A 6 34.01 -7.88 -32.32
C ALA A 6 33.73 -6.84 -31.24
N TRP A 7 33.02 -5.76 -31.59
CA TRP A 7 32.43 -4.87 -30.61
C TRP A 7 31.36 -5.65 -29.82
N SER A 8 31.69 -6.02 -28.60
CA SER A 8 30.71 -6.51 -27.64
C SER A 8 29.92 -5.30 -27.15
N ILE A 9 28.70 -5.13 -27.67
CA ILE A 9 27.73 -4.25 -27.06
C ILE A 9 27.19 -5.05 -25.89
N GLU A 10 27.67 -4.76 -24.68
CA GLU A 10 26.95 -5.12 -23.47
C GLU A 10 25.63 -4.35 -23.53
N ASP A 11 24.58 -5.02 -24.02
CA ASP A 11 23.21 -4.54 -23.85
C ASP A 11 23.03 -4.41 -22.34
N GLY A 12 23.01 -3.17 -21.87
CA GLY A 12 22.87 -2.79 -20.47
C GLY A 12 21.47 -3.11 -19.96
N SER A 13 21.02 -4.34 -20.16
CA SER A 13 19.88 -4.95 -19.49
C SER A 13 20.26 -5.20 -18.04
N ALA A 14 20.45 -4.11 -17.30
CA ALA A 14 20.27 -4.11 -15.88
C ALA A 14 18.88 -4.73 -15.67
N THR A 15 18.85 -5.93 -15.11
CA THR A 15 17.60 -6.59 -14.73
C THR A 15 16.88 -5.62 -13.82
N GLN A 16 15.86 -4.92 -14.34
CA GLN A 16 15.06 -4.04 -13.52
C GLN A 16 14.45 -4.90 -12.42
N PRO A 17 14.55 -4.48 -11.14
CA PRO A 17 13.90 -5.21 -10.07
C PRO A 17 12.41 -5.33 -10.40
N ALA A 18 11.86 -6.53 -10.26
CA ALA A 18 10.44 -6.76 -10.45
C ALA A 18 9.68 -6.06 -9.32
N PHE A 19 8.86 -5.08 -9.65
CA PHE A 19 7.97 -4.41 -8.70
C PHE A 19 6.64 -5.16 -8.66
N THR A 20 6.20 -5.52 -7.47
CA THR A 20 4.92 -6.22 -7.25
C THR A 20 4.06 -5.41 -6.30
N GLU A 21 2.79 -5.29 -6.63
CA GLU A 21 1.76 -4.73 -5.75
C GLU A 21 0.65 -5.75 -5.54
N VAL A 22 0.02 -5.71 -4.37
CA VAL A 22 -1.11 -6.58 -4.02
C VAL A 22 -2.31 -5.71 -3.68
N PHE A 23 -3.46 -6.05 -4.23
CA PHE A 23 -4.73 -5.40 -3.95
C PHE A 23 -5.76 -6.45 -3.57
N GLU A 24 -6.50 -6.21 -2.49
CA GLU A 24 -7.65 -7.03 -2.10
C GLU A 24 -8.92 -6.20 -2.10
N TYR A 25 -10.03 -6.86 -2.41
CA TYR A 25 -11.34 -6.22 -2.54
C TYR A 25 -12.40 -7.02 -1.79
N ASP A 26 -13.38 -6.32 -1.23
CA ASP A 26 -14.55 -6.95 -0.64
C ASP A 26 -15.54 -7.45 -1.71
N SER A 27 -16.62 -8.11 -1.26
CA SER A 27 -17.67 -8.63 -2.15
C SER A 27 -18.46 -7.55 -2.89
N ARG A 28 -18.30 -6.27 -2.52
CA ARG A 28 -18.90 -5.11 -3.20
C ARG A 28 -17.90 -4.46 -4.17
N GLY A 29 -16.70 -5.02 -4.32
CA GLY A 29 -15.65 -4.51 -5.21
C GLY A 29 -14.92 -3.29 -4.67
N ARG A 30 -14.98 -3.02 -3.36
CA ARG A 30 -14.24 -1.93 -2.72
C ARG A 30 -12.89 -2.46 -2.24
N GLN A 31 -11.83 -1.71 -2.50
CA GLN A 31 -10.49 -2.08 -2.05
C GLN A 31 -10.44 -2.12 -0.52
N THR A 32 -9.93 -3.19 0.07
CA THR A 32 -9.75 -3.36 1.51
C THR A 32 -8.28 -3.44 1.92
N LEU A 33 -7.40 -3.78 0.98
CA LEU A 33 -5.96 -3.86 1.21
C LEU A 33 -5.22 -3.36 -0.03
N HIS A 34 -4.14 -2.62 0.19
CA HIS A 34 -3.10 -2.37 -0.81
C HIS A 34 -1.73 -2.55 -0.18
N ALA A 35 -0.92 -3.43 -0.73
CA ALA A 35 0.50 -3.54 -0.43
C ALA A 35 1.28 -3.00 -1.64
N SER A 36 1.97 -1.87 -1.43
CA SER A 36 2.80 -1.22 -2.43
C SER A 36 4.14 -1.95 -2.60
N PHE A 37 4.77 -1.77 -3.77
CA PHE A 37 6.12 -2.30 -4.03
C PHE A 37 7.19 -1.61 -3.17
N GLU A 38 6.88 -0.46 -2.57
CA GLU A 38 7.76 0.31 -1.68
C GLU A 38 7.75 -0.22 -0.24
N GLY A 39 6.90 -1.20 0.07
CA GLY A 39 6.83 -1.85 1.38
C GLY A 39 5.88 -1.19 2.38
N ILE A 40 5.02 -0.27 1.92
CA ILE A 40 3.89 0.25 2.71
C ILE A 40 2.65 -0.58 2.43
N VAL A 41 1.94 -0.95 3.50
CA VAL A 41 0.65 -1.64 3.42
C VAL A 41 -0.44 -0.76 4.04
N THR A 42 -1.57 -0.63 3.35
CA THR A 42 -2.75 0.09 3.84
C THR A 42 -3.97 -0.82 3.88
N GLU A 43 -4.71 -0.78 4.98
CA GLU A 43 -6.03 -1.40 5.09
C GLU A 43 -7.13 -0.34 5.14
N ASP A 44 -8.04 -0.42 4.18
CA ASP A 44 -9.19 0.48 4.05
C ASP A 44 -10.37 -0.08 4.84
N VAL A 45 -10.81 0.64 5.87
CA VAL A 45 -11.94 0.25 6.72
C VAL A 45 -13.17 1.04 6.29
N TYR A 46 -14.29 0.36 6.10
CA TYR A 46 -15.56 0.97 5.73
C TYR A 46 -16.62 0.81 6.81
N ASP A 47 -17.45 1.83 6.98
CA ASP A 47 -18.63 1.77 7.83
C ASP A 47 -19.78 0.96 7.20
N SER A 48 -20.87 0.81 7.95
CA SER A 48 -22.06 0.07 7.50
C SER A 48 -22.79 0.74 6.32
N PHE A 49 -22.65 2.06 6.15
CA PHE A 49 -23.18 2.81 5.01
C PHE A 49 -22.29 2.71 3.77
N GLY A 50 -21.10 2.14 3.94
CA GLY A 50 -20.15 1.85 2.90
C GLY A 50 -19.13 2.95 2.63
N ARG A 51 -19.07 3.97 3.50
CA ARG A 51 -18.09 5.06 3.44
C ARG A 51 -16.80 4.60 4.13
N MET A 52 -15.66 5.10 3.68
CA MET A 52 -14.38 4.82 4.35
C MET A 52 -14.37 5.49 5.72
N SER A 53 -14.27 4.71 6.80
CA SER A 53 -14.24 5.22 8.16
C SER A 53 -12.83 5.33 8.72
N ALA A 54 -11.87 4.54 8.20
CA ALA A 54 -10.47 4.65 8.58
C ALA A 54 -9.53 4.05 7.53
N ILE A 55 -8.25 4.42 7.64
CA ILE A 55 -7.12 3.74 6.98
C ILE A 55 -6.12 3.36 8.06
N ASN A 56 -5.74 2.09 8.10
CA ASN A 56 -4.61 1.63 8.92
C ASN A 56 -3.38 1.51 8.03
N TYR A 57 -2.27 2.07 8.48
CA TYR A 57 -0.99 1.99 7.79
C TYR A 57 -0.07 1.03 8.53
N TYR A 58 0.71 0.26 7.77
CA TYR A 58 1.67 -0.69 8.28
C TYR A 58 2.95 -0.61 7.44
N ASP A 59 4.08 -0.90 8.09
CA ASP A 59 5.25 -1.37 7.37
C ASP A 59 5.03 -2.85 6.99
N VAL A 60 5.54 -3.29 5.84
CA VAL A 60 5.33 -4.67 5.34
C VAL A 60 5.80 -5.74 6.32
N GLY A 61 6.87 -5.46 7.08
CA GLY A 61 7.37 -6.35 8.13
C GLY A 61 6.35 -6.54 9.26
N ASP A 62 5.70 -5.46 9.68
CA ASP A 62 4.68 -5.51 10.72
C ASP A 62 3.40 -6.17 10.22
N TYR A 63 2.96 -5.89 9.00
CA TYR A 63 1.75 -6.49 8.43
C TYR A 63 1.84 -8.02 8.30
N THR A 64 3.04 -8.55 8.05
CA THR A 64 3.29 -10.00 7.95
C THR A 64 3.62 -10.66 9.29
N SER A 65 3.89 -9.86 10.32
CA SER A 65 4.11 -10.36 11.69
C SER A 65 2.80 -10.86 12.31
N SER A 66 2.91 -11.70 13.34
CA SER A 66 1.73 -12.13 14.11
C SER A 66 1.05 -10.97 14.86
N SER A 67 1.77 -9.88 15.12
CA SER A 67 1.26 -8.72 15.86
C SER A 67 0.51 -7.71 14.99
N LYS A 68 0.77 -7.64 13.67
CA LYS A 68 0.18 -6.64 12.76
C LYS A 68 0.13 -5.24 13.37
N LEU A 69 1.29 -4.72 13.75
CA LEU A 69 1.38 -3.43 14.41
C LEU A 69 1.06 -2.32 13.41
N VAL A 70 0.00 -1.57 13.69
CA VAL A 70 -0.39 -0.38 12.92
C VAL A 70 0.63 0.73 13.22
N SER A 71 1.30 1.26 12.19
CA SER A 71 2.25 2.36 12.34
C SER A 71 1.53 3.68 12.63
N HIS A 72 0.43 3.93 11.92
CA HIS A 72 -0.52 4.98 12.25
C HIS A 72 -1.89 4.67 11.64
N ARG A 73 -2.92 5.32 12.19
CA ARG A 73 -4.31 5.20 11.75
C ARG A 73 -4.90 6.57 11.51
N GLU A 74 -5.55 6.73 10.38
CA GLU A 74 -6.38 7.91 10.09
C GLU A 74 -7.85 7.52 10.18
N GLU A 75 -8.65 8.29 10.91
CA GLU A 75 -10.08 8.08 11.11
C GLU A 75 -10.87 9.26 10.55
N PHE A 76 -11.93 8.94 9.83
CA PHE A 76 -12.79 9.91 9.16
C PHE A 76 -14.12 10.02 9.88
N ILE A 77 -14.44 11.22 10.36
CA ILE A 77 -15.71 11.50 11.03
C ILE A 77 -16.67 12.16 10.04
N TYR A 78 -17.91 11.68 10.05
CA TYR A 78 -18.98 12.15 9.19
C TYR A 78 -20.14 12.68 10.03
N ASP A 79 -20.79 13.72 9.55
CA ASP A 79 -22.06 14.15 10.09
C ASP A 79 -23.23 13.26 9.64
N ASP A 80 -24.42 13.53 10.16
CA ASP A 80 -25.65 12.78 9.83
C ASP A 80 -26.06 12.90 8.35
N HIS A 81 -25.54 13.89 7.62
CA HIS A 81 -25.77 14.07 6.19
C HIS A 81 -24.69 13.39 5.34
N GLY A 82 -23.73 12.72 5.98
CA GLY A 82 -22.63 12.00 5.35
C GLY A 82 -21.53 12.86 4.77
N ARG A 83 -21.43 14.12 5.20
CA ARG A 83 -20.28 14.97 4.87
C ARG A 83 -19.15 14.67 5.83
N ARG A 84 -17.93 14.51 5.33
CA ARG A 84 -16.75 14.36 6.18
C ARG A 84 -16.47 15.68 6.89
N THR A 85 -16.43 15.68 8.22
CA THR A 85 -16.22 16.87 9.04
C THR A 85 -14.85 16.91 9.69
N GLU A 86 -14.23 15.75 9.91
CA GLU A 86 -12.94 15.66 10.60
C GLU A 86 -12.10 14.50 10.07
N VAL A 87 -10.78 14.65 10.22
CA VAL A 87 -9.79 13.58 10.08
C VAL A 87 -8.97 13.57 11.36
N VAL A 88 -9.00 12.46 12.10
CA VAL A 88 -8.20 12.28 13.31
C VAL A 88 -7.09 11.30 13.00
N ARG A 89 -5.86 11.67 13.35
CA ARG A 89 -4.68 10.82 13.17
C ARG A 89 -4.20 10.30 14.50
N TYR A 90 -4.05 9.00 14.59
CA TYR A 90 -3.48 8.30 15.74
C TYR A 90 -2.14 7.71 15.30
N GLU A 91 -1.07 8.11 15.94
CA GLU A 91 0.24 7.50 15.75
C GLU A 91 0.35 6.24 16.61
N ALA A 92 1.16 5.26 16.19
CA ALA A 92 1.55 4.16 17.08
C ALA A 92 2.17 4.75 18.35
N SER A 93 1.71 4.28 19.51
CA SER A 93 2.37 4.63 20.77
C SER A 93 3.76 3.99 20.78
N PRO A 94 4.84 4.75 21.09
CA PRO A 94 6.21 4.24 21.12
C PRO A 94 6.43 3.16 22.19
#